data_AF-A0A829Y6E2-F1
#
_entry.id   AF-A0A829Y6E2-F1
#
_cell.length_a   1.000
_cell.length_b   1.000
_cell.length_c   1.000
_cell.angle_alpha   90.00
_cell.angle_beta   90.00
_cell.angle_gamma   90.00
#
_symmetry.space_group_name_H-M   'P 1'
#
loop_
_entity.id
_entity.type
_entity.pdbx_description
1 polymer ?
#
loop_
_entity_poly.entity_id
_entity_poly.type
_entity_poly.pdbx_seq_one_letter_code
_entity_poly.pdbx_strand_id
1 'polypeptide(L)'
;MSALPTLTSPPDPTMLAFESGSLDPARFNHRLHLSLAWSYLQRDGFPEGALHFRRHLQNYVAKAGAQSKYHETITWAYLVLLNEERCLRSPAGESFDAMIQRRPDLLDHRNGPIARCYSKSQLDSPEARRVFMLPAT
;
A
#
# COMPACT_ATOMS: atom_id res chain seq x y z
N MET A 1 -25.20 -26.47 6.91
CA MET A 1 -23.79 -26.04 7.02
C MET A 1 -23.15 -26.25 5.65
N SER A 2 -23.17 -25.25 4.76
CA SER A 2 -22.47 -25.36 3.48
C SER A 2 -21.09 -24.77 3.65
N ALA A 3 -20.07 -25.62 3.53
CA ALA A 3 -18.69 -25.17 3.34
C ALA A 3 -18.64 -24.41 2.02
N LEU A 4 -18.20 -23.14 2.08
CA LEU A 4 -17.88 -22.37 0.89
C LEU A 4 -16.67 -23.03 0.21
N PRO A 5 -16.67 -23.18 -1.12
CA PRO A 5 -15.50 -23.68 -1.83
C PRO A 5 -14.39 -22.64 -1.69
N THR A 6 -13.29 -23.01 -1.03
CA THR A 6 -12.05 -22.24 -1.06
C THR A 6 -11.45 -22.39 -2.46
N LEU A 7 -11.96 -21.64 -3.42
CA LEU A 7 -11.30 -21.42 -4.70
C LEU A 7 -10.02 -20.64 -4.37
N THR A 8 -8.94 -21.38 -4.11
CA THR A 8 -7.60 -20.81 -4.00
C THR A 8 -7.22 -20.42 -5.41
N SER A 9 -7.57 -19.20 -5.81
CA SER A 9 -7.10 -18.62 -7.06
C SER A 9 -5.57 -18.74 -7.10
N PRO A 10 -4.98 -19.05 -8.26
CA PRO A 10 -3.53 -19.10 -8.37
C PRO A 10 -2.93 -17.77 -7.87
N PRO A 11 -1.77 -17.81 -7.19
CA PRO A 11 -1.14 -16.61 -6.67
C PRO A 11 -0.90 -15.61 -7.81
N ASP A 12 -1.29 -14.35 -7.58
CA ASP A 12 -1.14 -13.28 -8.57
C ASP A 12 0.33 -13.16 -9.00
N PRO A 13 0.66 -13.36 -10.30
CA PRO A 13 2.04 -13.31 -10.77
C PRO A 13 2.71 -11.95 -10.50
N THR A 14 1.93 -10.87 -10.43
CA THR A 14 2.44 -9.54 -10.09
C THR A 14 2.85 -9.47 -8.62
N MET A 15 2.05 -10.06 -7.72
CA MET A 15 2.38 -10.15 -6.30
C MET A 15 3.63 -11.02 -6.10
N LEU A 16 3.74 -12.16 -6.77
CA LEU A 16 4.93 -13.01 -6.70
C LEU A 16 6.19 -12.29 -7.19
N ALA A 17 6.11 -11.57 -8.30
CA ALA A 17 7.23 -10.78 -8.82
C ALA A 17 7.62 -9.63 -7.88
N PHE A 18 6.65 -8.99 -7.22
CA PHE A 18 6.91 -7.98 -6.19
C PHE A 18 7.62 -8.60 -4.97
N GLU A 19 7.10 -9.71 -4.45
CA GLU A 19 7.64 -10.42 -3.29
C GLU A 19 9.06 -10.94 -3.51
N SER A 20 9.34 -11.45 -4.71
CA SER A 20 10.66 -11.94 -5.11
C SER A 20 11.64 -10.81 -5.43
N GLY A 21 11.17 -9.59 -5.63
CA GLY A 21 11.97 -8.47 -6.11
C GLY A 21 12.25 -8.47 -7.61
N SER A 22 11.58 -9.33 -8.39
CA SER A 22 11.77 -9.44 -9.85
C SER A 22 10.78 -8.61 -10.68
N LEU A 23 9.85 -7.90 -10.04
CA LEU A 23 8.92 -7.00 -10.74
C LEU A 23 9.69 -5.85 -11.41
N ASP A 24 9.48 -5.69 -12.72
CA ASP A 24 10.05 -4.59 -13.50
C ASP A 24 9.76 -3.22 -12.85
N PRO A 25 10.79 -2.45 -12.46
CA PRO A 25 10.64 -1.12 -11.87
C PRO A 25 9.82 -0.15 -12.72
N ALA A 26 9.81 -0.28 -14.05
CA ALA A 26 9.00 0.55 -14.93
C ALA A 26 7.49 0.32 -14.74
N ARG A 27 7.10 -0.86 -14.24
CA ARG A 27 5.70 -1.22 -13.96
C ARG A 27 5.26 -0.83 -12.55
N PHE A 28 6.20 -0.62 -11.62
CA PHE A 28 5.90 -0.31 -10.21
C PHE A 28 5.58 1.17 -9.98
N ASN A 29 4.43 1.59 -10.49
CA ASN A 29 3.86 2.91 -10.28
C ASN A 29 2.98 2.98 -9.00
N HIS A 30 2.54 4.18 -8.65
CA HIS A 30 1.72 4.43 -7.45
C HIS A 30 0.43 3.59 -7.42
N ARG A 31 -0.23 3.40 -8.57
CA ARG A 31 -1.45 2.58 -8.64
C ARG A 31 -1.15 1.12 -8.25
N LEU A 32 -0.10 0.53 -8.83
CA LEU A 32 0.30 -0.84 -8.52
C LEU A 32 0.77 -0.99 -7.06
N HIS A 33 1.47 0.02 -6.53
CA HIS A 33 1.83 0.05 -5.11
C HIS A 33 0.59 -0.05 -4.22
N LEU A 34 -0.44 0.78 -4.45
CA LEU A 34 -1.66 0.76 -3.65
C LEU A 34 -2.49 -0.51 -3.88
N SER A 35 -2.50 -1.07 -5.09
CA SER A 35 -3.24 -2.30 -5.37
C SER A 35 -2.63 -3.50 -4.65
N LEU A 36 -1.29 -3.59 -4.59
CA LEU A 36 -0.61 -4.61 -3.80
C LEU A 36 -0.89 -4.41 -2.31
N ALA A 37 -0.75 -3.20 -1.78
CA ALA A 37 -1.07 -2.90 -0.39
C ALA A 37 -2.51 -3.30 -0.02
N TRP A 38 -3.48 -2.99 -0.88
CA TRP A 38 -4.88 -3.40 -0.73
C TRP A 38 -5.02 -4.93 -0.66
N SER A 39 -4.36 -5.68 -1.54
CA SER A 39 -4.39 -7.14 -1.53
C SER A 39 -3.80 -7.73 -0.25
N TYR A 40 -2.69 -7.18 0.27
CA TYR A 40 -2.15 -7.62 1.57
C TYR A 40 -3.13 -7.34 2.71
N LEU A 41 -3.76 -6.16 2.74
CA LEU A 41 -4.75 -5.81 3.77
C LEU A 41 -6.02 -6.66 3.70
N GLN A 42 -6.47 -7.05 2.50
CA GLN A 42 -7.59 -7.97 2.36
C GLN A 42 -7.23 -9.40 2.78
N ARG A 43 -6.03 -9.87 2.43
CA ARG A 43 -5.58 -11.24 2.70
C ARG A 43 -5.25 -11.46 4.18
N ASP A 44 -4.50 -10.54 4.76
CA ASP A 44 -3.85 -10.74 6.07
C ASP A 44 -4.43 -9.81 7.15
N GLY A 45 -5.29 -8.85 6.79
CA GLY A 45 -5.83 -7.87 7.72
C GLY A 45 -4.81 -6.81 8.16
N PHE A 46 -5.17 -6.06 9.20
CA PHE A 46 -4.31 -5.07 9.84
C PHE A 46 -4.09 -5.48 11.31
N PRO A 47 -2.84 -5.49 11.83
CA PRO A 47 -1.64 -4.90 11.23
C PRO A 47 -0.80 -5.83 10.33
N GLU A 48 -1.08 -7.13 10.26
CA GLU A 48 -0.20 -8.13 9.63
C GLU A 48 0.04 -7.87 8.14
N GLY A 49 -1.00 -7.56 7.38
CA GLY A 49 -0.88 -7.24 5.96
C GLY A 49 -0.05 -5.99 5.69
N ALA A 50 -0.16 -4.98 6.57
CA ALA A 50 0.67 -3.78 6.50
C ALA A 50 2.15 -4.10 6.74
N LEU A 51 2.45 -4.94 7.74
CA LEU A 51 3.82 -5.38 8.04
C LEU A 51 4.42 -6.22 6.91
N HIS A 52 3.63 -7.13 6.33
CA HIS A 52 4.05 -7.92 5.18
C HIS A 52 4.35 -7.05 3.96
N PHE A 53 3.41 -6.18 3.57
CA PHE A 53 3.60 -5.26 2.46
C PHE A 53 4.85 -4.41 2.64
N ARG A 54 5.01 -3.79 3.82
CA ARG A 54 6.18 -2.96 4.15
C ARG A 54 7.49 -3.73 3.98
N ARG A 55 7.58 -4.96 4.51
CA ARG A 55 8.76 -5.82 4.38
C ARG A 55 9.08 -6.13 2.92
N HIS A 56 8.07 -6.51 2.13
CA HIS A 56 8.28 -6.80 0.70
C HIS A 56 8.65 -5.54 -0.09
N LEU A 57 8.08 -4.38 0.24
CA LEU A 57 8.44 -3.11 -0.37
C LEU A 57 9.90 -2.75 -0.10
N GLN A 58 10.37 -2.89 1.14
CA GLN A 58 11.78 -2.64 1.51
C GLN A 58 12.73 -3.58 0.75
N ASN A 59 12.41 -4.86 0.68
CA ASN A 59 13.19 -5.84 -0.09
C ASN A 59 13.19 -5.53 -1.59
N TYR A 60 12.02 -5.15 -2.13
CA TYR A 60 11.83 -4.80 -3.54
C TYR A 60 12.72 -3.61 -3.92
N VAL A 61 12.64 -2.50 -3.18
CA VAL A 61 13.46 -1.32 -3.49
C VAL A 61 14.95 -1.59 -3.29
N ALA A 62 15.32 -2.48 -2.37
CA ALA A 62 16.73 -2.86 -2.16
C ALA A 62 17.29 -3.63 -3.36
N LYS A 63 16.54 -4.60 -3.88
CA LYS A 63 16.91 -5.36 -5.08
C LYS A 63 16.94 -4.49 -6.34
N ALA A 64 16.06 -3.50 -6.42
CA ALA A 64 16.04 -2.53 -7.52
C ALA A 64 17.12 -1.43 -7.41
N GLY A 65 17.95 -1.42 -6.36
CA GLY A 65 18.96 -0.37 -6.13
C GLY A 65 18.35 1.03 -5.87
N ALA A 66 17.10 1.06 -5.38
CA ALA A 66 16.28 2.26 -5.22
C ALA A 66 15.86 2.50 -3.77
N GLN A 67 16.68 2.09 -2.79
CA GLN A 67 16.42 2.25 -1.35
C GLN A 67 16.10 3.71 -0.98
N SER A 68 16.74 4.67 -1.66
CA SER A 68 16.51 6.10 -1.50
C SER A 68 15.11 6.56 -1.95
N LYS A 69 14.29 5.69 -2.54
CA LYS A 69 12.87 5.98 -2.83
C LYS A 69 11.93 5.53 -1.72
N TYR A 70 12.37 4.67 -0.80
CA TYR A 70 11.54 4.23 0.32
C TYR A 70 11.28 5.37 1.31
N HIS A 71 10.04 5.49 1.75
CA HIS A 71 9.59 6.51 2.67
C HIS A 71 8.64 5.90 3.71
N GLU A 72 9.11 5.79 4.96
CA GLU A 72 8.38 5.12 6.05
C GLU A 72 7.03 5.81 6.32
N THR A 73 7.02 7.14 6.49
CA THR A 73 5.78 7.87 6.81
C THR A 73 4.71 7.74 5.73
N ILE A 74 5.06 7.97 4.46
CA ILE A 74 4.11 7.86 3.34
C ILE A 74 3.57 6.43 3.20
N THR A 75 4.44 5.42 3.32
CA THR A 75 4.05 4.00 3.23
C THR A 75 2.97 3.67 4.27
N TRP A 76 3.23 3.98 5.53
CA TRP A 76 2.27 3.73 6.61
C TRP A 76 1.00 4.57 6.48
N ALA A 77 1.11 5.84 6.12
CA ALA A 77 -0.06 6.70 5.96
C ALA A 77 -1.03 6.15 4.90
N TYR A 78 -0.52 5.65 3.76
CA TYR A 78 -1.37 4.98 2.77
C TYR A 78 -1.93 3.64 3.28
N LEU A 79 -1.15 2.83 3.99
CA LEU A 79 -1.65 1.57 4.59
C LEU A 79 -2.81 1.82 5.55
N VAL A 80 -2.71 2.87 6.38
CA VAL A 80 -3.78 3.27 7.30
C VAL A 80 -5.00 3.78 6.54
N LEU A 81 -4.83 4.65 5.53
CA LEU A 81 -5.93 5.17 4.70
C LEU A 81 -6.68 4.06 3.95
N LEU A 82 -5.94 3.07 3.42
CA LEU A 82 -6.53 1.91 2.76
C LEU A 82 -7.27 1.02 3.78
N ASN A 83 -6.71 0.79 4.97
CA ASN A 83 -7.40 0.01 5.99
C ASN A 83 -8.68 0.73 6.49
N GLU A 84 -8.64 2.05 6.67
CA GLU A 84 -9.82 2.86 6.99
C GLU A 84 -10.90 2.70 5.90
N GLU A 85 -10.53 2.82 4.62
CA GLU A 85 -11.45 2.61 3.50
C GLU A 85 -12.08 1.21 3.51
N ARG A 86 -11.24 0.20 3.75
CA ARG A 86 -11.66 -1.21 3.82
C ARG A 86 -12.64 -1.46 4.97
N CYS A 87 -12.38 -0.89 6.14
CA CYS A 87 -13.16 -1.14 7.34
C CYS A 87 -14.48 -0.35 7.38
N LEU A 88 -14.49 0.88 6.85
CA LEU A 88 -15.62 1.80 7.06
C LEU A 88 -16.52 1.98 5.84
N ARG A 89 -16.01 1.75 4.63
CA ARG A 89 -16.68 2.18 3.39
C ARG A 89 -16.76 1.12 2.30
N SER A 90 -15.85 0.15 2.30
CA SER A 90 -15.76 -0.86 1.24
C SER A 90 -16.61 -2.09 1.59
N PRO A 91 -17.41 -2.61 0.63
CA PRO A 91 -18.03 -3.92 0.77
C PRO A 91 -16.97 -5.03 0.98
N ALA A 92 -17.36 -6.09 1.67
CA ALA A 92 -16.49 -7.25 1.85
C ALA A 92 -16.08 -7.83 0.49
N GLY A 93 -14.77 -7.99 0.27
CA GLY A 93 -14.21 -8.54 -0.96
C GLY A 93 -14.18 -7.56 -2.14
N GLU A 94 -14.40 -6.25 -1.93
CA GLU A 94 -14.31 -5.26 -3.00
C GLU A 94 -12.92 -5.27 -3.67
N SER A 95 -12.91 -5.25 -5.00
CA SER A 95 -11.68 -5.18 -5.78
C SER A 95 -11.02 -3.81 -5.63
N PHE A 96 -9.70 -3.75 -5.79
CA PHE A 96 -8.98 -2.48 -5.78
C PHE A 96 -9.49 -1.51 -6.86
N ASP A 97 -9.84 -2.03 -8.05
CA ASP A 97 -10.32 -1.20 -9.15
C ASP A 97 -11.67 -0.54 -8.81
N ALA A 98 -12.60 -1.28 -8.20
CA ALA A 98 -13.88 -0.73 -7.74
C ALA A 98 -13.67 0.31 -6.62
N MET A 99 -12.82 0.01 -5.64
CA MET A 99 -12.49 0.95 -4.56
C MET A 99 -11.89 2.26 -5.09
N ILE A 100 -10.93 2.19 -6.02
CA ILE A 100 -10.31 3.39 -6.59
C ILE A 100 -11.25 4.18 -7.49
N GLN A 101 -12.24 3.54 -8.13
CA GLN A 101 -13.28 4.29 -8.85
C GLN A 101 -14.12 5.15 -7.90
N ARG A 102 -14.39 4.68 -6.68
CA ARG A 102 -15.12 5.45 -5.65
C ARG A 102 -14.24 6.47 -4.95
N ARG A 103 -12.95 6.17 -4.76
CA ARG A 103 -11.99 7.01 -4.02
C ARG A 103 -10.72 7.31 -4.84
N PRO A 104 -10.85 8.00 -5.99
CA PRO A 104 -9.74 8.22 -6.92
C PRO A 104 -8.66 9.17 -6.38
N ASP A 105 -8.98 9.98 -5.37
CA ASP A 105 -8.05 10.90 -4.71
C ASP A 105 -6.89 10.18 -4.02
N LEU A 106 -7.02 8.89 -3.68
CA LEU A 106 -5.92 8.07 -3.17
C LEU A 106 -4.76 7.95 -4.18
N LEU A 107 -5.03 8.09 -5.48
CA LEU A 107 -3.98 8.08 -6.51
C LEU A 107 -3.21 9.40 -6.61
N ASP A 108 -3.72 10.50 -6.02
CA ASP A 108 -3.03 11.78 -6.03
C ASP A 108 -2.07 11.89 -4.84
N HIS A 109 -0.79 11.61 -5.09
CA HIS A 109 0.28 11.73 -4.09
C HIS A 109 0.70 13.18 -3.80
N ARG A 110 0.21 14.16 -4.57
CA ARG A 110 0.59 15.58 -4.44
C ARG A 110 -0.48 16.41 -3.73
N ASN A 111 -1.75 16.21 -4.08
CA ASN A 111 -2.88 16.97 -3.54
C ASN A 111 -3.96 16.08 -2.90
N GLY A 112 -3.72 14.77 -2.83
CA GLY A 112 -4.65 13.83 -2.20
C GLY A 112 -4.58 13.83 -0.68
N PRO A 113 -5.09 12.77 -0.03
CA PRO A 113 -5.26 12.72 1.43
C PRO A 113 -3.97 12.98 2.22
N ILE A 114 -2.81 12.50 1.74
CA ILE A 114 -1.52 12.70 2.43
C ILE A 114 -1.17 14.19 2.57
N ALA A 115 -1.41 14.99 1.53
CA ALA A 115 -1.11 16.42 1.54
C ALA A 115 -2.03 17.23 2.47
N ARG A 116 -3.16 16.65 2.89
CA ARG A 116 -4.06 17.24 3.90
C ARG A 116 -3.62 16.94 5.33
N CYS A 117 -2.86 15.86 5.52
CA CYS A 117 -2.38 15.42 6.83
C CYS A 117 -0.96 15.89 7.13
N TYR A 118 -0.14 16.10 6.11
CA TYR A 118 1.27 16.42 6.27
C TYR A 118 1.66 17.64 5.45
N SER A 119 2.42 18.53 6.06
CA SER A 119 3.12 19.57 5.32
C SER A 119 4.25 18.96 4.48
N LYS A 120 4.61 19.65 3.39
CA LYS A 120 5.75 19.24 2.56
C LYS A 120 7.06 19.19 3.36
N SER A 121 7.30 20.17 4.23
CA SER A 121 8.52 20.21 5.06
C SER A 121 8.60 19.05 6.05
N GLN A 122 7.46 18.59 6.58
CA GLN A 122 7.43 17.41 7.43
C GLN A 122 7.80 16.14 6.64
N LEU A 123 7.22 15.94 5.45
CA LEU A 123 7.53 14.76 4.62
C LEU A 123 8.95 14.78 4.06
N ASP A 124 9.49 15.96 3.74
CA ASP A 124 10.86 16.09 3.21
C ASP A 124 11.94 15.85 4.29
N SER A 125 11.56 15.71 5.57
CA SER A 125 12.51 15.47 6.67
C SER A 125 13.17 14.09 6.62
N PRO A 126 14.47 13.97 6.98
CA PRO A 126 15.15 12.67 7.10
C PRO A 126 14.48 11.71 8.09
N GLU A 127 13.81 12.24 9.11
CA GLU A 127 13.07 11.50 10.14
C GLU A 127 11.84 10.84 9.52
N ALA A 128 11.01 11.59 8.79
CA ALA A 128 9.78 11.06 8.19
C ALA A 128 10.04 9.94 7.17
N ARG A 129 11.23 9.94 6.54
CA ARG A 129 11.67 8.86 5.65
C ARG A 129 12.02 7.57 6.38
N ARG A 130 12.47 7.65 7.64
CA ARG A 130 13.00 6.52 8.44
C ARG A 130 12.02 6.01 9.49
N VAL A 131 11.22 6.89 10.05
CA VAL A 131 10.26 6.63 11.13
C VAL A 131 8.89 7.13 10.69
N PHE A 132 7.84 6.38 11.03
CA PHE A 132 6.48 6.86 10.83
C PHE A 132 6.21 8.02 11.79
N MET A 133 5.97 9.20 11.22
CA MET A 133 5.60 10.39 11.97
C MET A 133 4.07 10.54 11.94
N LEU A 134 3.45 10.81 13.09
CA LEU A 134 2.06 11.23 13.12
C LEU A 134 1.88 12.57 12.37
N PRO A 135 0.70 12.82 11.77
CA PRO A 135 0.34 14.15 11.29
C PRO A 135 0.55 15.18 12.40
N ALA A 136 1.31 16.24 12.11
CA ALA A 136 1.35 17.40 12.99
C ALA A 136 0.08 18.19 12.67
N THR A 137 -0.99 17.98 13.45
CA THR A 137 -2.17 18.85 13.44
C THR A 137 -1.78 20.32 13.57
#